data_AF-A0A218X637-F1
#
_entry.id   AF-A0A218X637-F1
#
_cell.length_a   1.000
_cell.length_b   1.000
_cell.length_c   1.000
_cell.angle_alpha   90.00
_cell.angle_beta   90.00
_cell.angle_gamma   90.00
#
_symmetry.space_group_name_H-M   'P 1'
#
loop_
_entity.id
_entity.type
_entity.pdbx_description
1 polymer ?
#
loop_
_entity_poly.entity_id
_entity_poly.type
_entity_poly.pdbx_seq_one_letter_code
_entity_poly.pdbx_strand_id
1 'polypeptide(L)' 'MEIDDNAKRDKIEALVRELMQGDKGKAMRNKAMVWKVKAEEATSGPSGSSFLNLEKLINEVLLVNYNQDH' A
#
# COMPACT_ATOMS: atom_id res chain seq x y z
N MET A 1 12.41 -8.73 -1.19
CA MET A 1 13.79 -9.23 -1.33
C MET A 1 14.66 -8.16 -0.73
N GLU A 2 15.36 -8.48 0.35
CA GLU A 2 16.18 -7.52 1.07
C GLU A 2 17.65 -7.77 0.73
N ILE A 3 18.42 -6.69 0.67
CA ILE A 3 19.86 -6.74 0.46
C ILE A 3 20.49 -6.55 1.83
N ASP A 4 21.43 -7.43 2.16
CA ASP A 4 22.23 -7.34 3.38
C ASP A 4 23.21 -6.16 3.29
N ASP A 5 23.40 -5.44 4.39
CA ASP A 5 24.28 -4.25 4.44
C ASP A 5 25.74 -4.55 4.06
N ASN A 6 26.20 -5.79 4.24
CA ASN A 6 27.55 -6.25 3.88
C ASN A 6 27.58 -7.05 2.57
N ALA A 7 26.55 -6.95 1.72
CA ALA A 7 26.47 -7.74 0.49
C ALA A 7 27.57 -7.35 -0.52
N LYS A 8 28.32 -8.36 -0.98
CA LYS A 8 29.28 -8.20 -2.09
C LYS A 8 28.55 -7.94 -3.42
N ARG A 9 29.24 -7.26 -4.34
CA ARG A 9 28.69 -6.84 -5.65
C ARG A 9 28.03 -7.99 -6.43
N ASP A 10 28.63 -9.17 -6.43
CA ASP A 10 28.08 -10.33 -7.16
C ASP A 10 26.72 -10.78 -6.62
N LYS A 11 26.54 -10.72 -5.28
CA LYS A 11 25.25 -11.00 -4.63
C LYS A 11 24.22 -9.94 -5.00
N ILE A 12 24.61 -8.67 -5.03
CA ILE A 12 23.73 -7.57 -5.46
C ILE A 12 23.31 -7.78 -6.92
N GLU A 13 24.25 -8.09 -7.82
CA GLU A 13 23.93 -8.34 -9.24
C GLU A 13 22.95 -9.50 -9.39
N ALA A 14 23.19 -10.63 -8.71
CA ALA A 14 22.30 -11.78 -8.76
C ALA A 14 20.88 -11.44 -8.27
N LEU A 15 20.76 -10.68 -7.17
CA LEU A 15 19.47 -10.23 -6.65
C LEU A 15 18.76 -9.28 -7.61
N VAL A 16 19.49 -8.34 -8.24
CA VAL A 16 18.93 -7.44 -9.25
C VAL A 16 18.44 -8.22 -10.47
N ARG A 17 19.21 -9.20 -10.96
CA ARG A 17 18.79 -10.06 -12.07
C ARG A 17 17.54 -10.87 -11.72
N GLU A 18 17.47 -11.48 -10.53
CA GLU A 18 16.30 -12.22 -10.06
C GLU A 18 15.08 -11.30 -9.88
N LEU A 19 15.27 -10.10 -9.35
CA LEU A 19 14.20 -9.10 -9.24
C LEU A 19 13.69 -8.67 -10.62
N MET A 20 14.58 -8.55 -11.59
CA MET A 20 14.25 -8.04 -12.92
C MET A 20 13.60 -9.08 -13.82
N GLN A 21 14.15 -10.29 -13.86
CA GLN A 21 13.83 -11.33 -14.86
C GLN A 21 13.40 -12.66 -14.22
N GLY A 22 13.69 -12.87 -12.94
CA GLY A 22 13.38 -14.11 -12.24
C GLY A 22 11.93 -14.22 -11.78
N ASP A 23 11.53 -15.45 -11.46
CA ASP A 23 10.16 -15.77 -11.05
C ASP A 23 9.78 -15.11 -9.73
N LYS A 24 10.74 -14.95 -8.79
CA LYS A 24 10.47 -14.23 -7.53
C LYS A 24 10.18 -12.76 -7.82
N GLY A 25 10.94 -12.13 -8.72
CA GLY A 25 10.72 -10.77 -9.17
C GLY A 25 9.33 -10.58 -9.77
N LYS A 26 8.95 -11.47 -10.69
CA LYS A 26 7.62 -11.48 -11.32
C LYS A 26 6.49 -11.64 -10.31
N ALA A 27 6.61 -12.57 -9.37
CA ALA A 27 5.63 -12.77 -8.31
C ALA A 27 5.46 -11.54 -7.40
N MET A 28 6.57 -10.87 -7.04
CA MET A 28 6.53 -9.64 -6.24
C MET A 28 5.80 -8.50 -6.99
N ARG A 29 6.09 -8.31 -8.28
CA ARG A 29 5.40 -7.29 -9.11
C ARG A 29 3.90 -7.55 -9.21
N ASN A 30 3.49 -8.80 -9.43
CA ASN A 30 2.07 -9.14 -9.51
C ASN A 30 1.33 -8.83 -8.19
N LYS A 31 1.93 -9.15 -7.04
CA LYS A 31 1.36 -8.80 -5.74
C LYS A 31 1.25 -7.29 -5.55
N ALA A 32 2.28 -6.53 -5.93
CA ALA A 32 2.27 -5.07 -5.85
C ALA A 32 1.17 -4.45 -6.73
N MET A 33 0.92 -4.99 -7.93
CA MET A 33 -0.17 -4.54 -8.80
C MET A 33 -1.55 -4.83 -8.19
N VAL A 34 -1.74 -6.01 -7.58
CA VAL A 34 -2.99 -6.32 -6.88
C VAL A 34 -3.20 -5.37 -5.70
N TRP A 35 -2.15 -5.08 -4.92
CA TRP A 35 -2.25 -4.11 -3.83
C TRP A 35 -2.54 -2.69 -4.31
N LYS A 36 -1.96 -2.27 -5.45
CA LYS A 36 -2.29 -0.99 -6.08
C LYS A 36 -3.78 -0.88 -6.39
N VAL A 37 -4.35 -1.87 -7.08
CA VAL A 37 -5.78 -1.86 -7.42
C VAL A 37 -6.65 -1.84 -6.16
N LYS A 38 -6.34 -2.67 -5.15
CA LYS A 38 -7.09 -2.68 -3.89
C LYS A 38 -7.02 -1.34 -3.15
N ALA A 39 -5.88 -0.67 -3.18
CA ALA A 39 -5.72 0.65 -2.57
C ALA A 39 -6.53 1.71 -3.31
N GLU A 40 -6.52 1.69 -4.64
CA GLU A 40 -7.35 2.56 -5.48
C GLU A 40 -8.85 2.32 -5.20
N GLU A 41 -9.31 1.07 -5.19
CA GLU A 41 -10.70 0.70 -4.86
C GLU A 41 -11.11 1.16 -3.46
N ALA A 42 -10.28 0.92 -2.45
CA ALA A 42 -10.58 1.29 -1.07
C ALA A 42 -10.66 2.81 -0.87
N THR A 43 -9.90 3.59 -1.64
CA THR A 43 -9.82 5.05 -1.50
C THR A 43 -10.73 5.82 -2.47
N SER A 44 -11.30 5.14 -3.47
CA SER A 44 -12.18 5.76 -4.47
C SER A 44 -13.51 6.23 -3.86
N GLY A 45 -13.79 7.52 -3.90
CA GLY A 45 -15.10 8.05 -3.51
C GLY A 45 -16.18 7.82 -4.59
N PRO A 46 -17.47 7.66 -4.22
CA PRO A 46 -18.01 7.71 -2.85
C PRO A 46 -18.12 6.34 -2.17
N SER A 47 -17.75 5.24 -2.82
CA SER A 47 -18.06 3.87 -2.34
C SER A 47 -16.89 3.11 -1.72
N GLY A 48 -15.68 3.65 -1.79
CA GLY A 48 -14.47 3.02 -1.27
C GLY A 48 -14.50 2.89 0.25
N SER A 49 -14.07 1.74 0.77
CA SER A 49 -14.15 1.44 2.20
C SER A 49 -13.37 2.42 3.08
N SER A 50 -12.16 2.81 2.68
CA SER A 50 -11.37 3.82 3.40
C SER A 50 -12.01 5.21 3.31
N PHE A 51 -12.62 5.56 2.17
CA PHE A 51 -13.36 6.81 2.00
C PHE A 51 -14.55 6.86 2.97
N LEU A 52 -15.38 5.82 2.98
CA LEU A 52 -16.55 5.72 3.86
C LEU A 52 -16.16 5.72 5.35
N ASN A 53 -15.06 5.04 5.71
CA ASN A 53 -14.57 5.07 7.08
C ASN A 53 -14.12 6.48 7.50
N LEU A 54 -13.51 7.25 6.59
CA LEU A 54 -13.14 8.64 6.87
C LEU A 54 -14.37 9.53 7.00
N GLU A 55 -15.36 9.38 6.11
CA GLU A 55 -16.64 10.11 6.21
C GLU A 55 -17.32 9.83 7.55
N LYS A 56 -17.35 8.56 7.97
CA LYS A 56 -17.89 8.15 9.27
C LYS A 56 -17.15 8.84 10.43
N LEU A 57 -15.82 8.85 10.42
CA LEU A 57 -15.02 9.52 11.45
C LEU A 57 -15.35 11.00 11.56
N ILE A 58 -15.46 11.69 10.42
CA ILE A 58 -15.78 13.12 10.39
C ILE A 58 -17.17 13.37 10.99
N ASN A 59 -18.17 12.61 10.55
CA ASN A 59 -19.55 12.82 10.96
C ASN A 59 -19.79 12.43 12.41
N GLU A 60 -19.28 11.28 12.86
CA GLU A 60 -19.62 10.72 14.18
C GLU A 60 -18.72 11.23 15.31
N VAL A 61 -17.51 11.69 15.01
CA VAL A 61 -16.56 12.15 16.05
C VAL A 61 -16.35 13.65 15.95
N LEU A 62 -15.91 14.14 14.79
CA LEU A 62 -15.47 15.54 14.69
C LEU A 62 -16.65 16.52 14.72
N LEU A 63 -17.71 16.24 13.96
CA LEU A 63 -18.89 17.12 13.88
C LEU A 63 -19.83 16.97 15.09
N VAL A 64 -19.97 15.76 15.65
CA VAL A 64 -20.75 15.57 16.89
C VAL A 64 -20.17 16.40 18.03
N ASN A 65 -18.85 16.36 18.24
CA ASN A 65 -18.21 17.13 19.31
C ASN A 65 -18.29 18.64 19.06
N TYR A 66 -18.10 19.09 17.81
CA TYR A 66 -18.24 20.50 17.46
C TYR A 66 -19.64 21.07 17.79
N ASN A 67 -20.69 20.30 17.53
CA ASN A 67 -22.09 20.70 17.82
C ASN A 67 -22.47 20.54 19.30
N GLN A 68 -21.64 19.92 20.14
CA GLN A 68 -21.87 19.83 21.59
C GLN A 68 -21.22 20.98 22.35
N ASP A 69 -20.13 21.53 21.81
CA ASP A 69 -19.37 22.61 22.44
C ASP A 69 -19.86 24.01 22.02
N HIS A 70 -20.79 24.13 21.07
CA HIS A 70 -21.38 25.39 20.55
C HIS A 70 -22.90 25.26 20.48
#